data_AF-A0A1L8MD90-F1
#
_entry.id   AF-A0A1L8MD90-F1
#
_cell.length_a   1.000
_cell.length_b   1.000
_cell.length_c   1.000
_cell.angle_alpha   90.00
_cell.angle_beta   90.00
_cell.angle_gamma   90.00
#
_symmetry.space_group_name_H-M   'P 1'
#
loop_
_entity.id
_entity.type
_entity.pdbx_description
1 polymer ?
#
loop_
_entity_poly.entity_id
_entity_poly.type
_entity_poly.pdbx_seq_one_letter_code
_entity_poly.pdbx_strand_id
1 'polypeptide(L)'
;MINQGLLQRKVDGFSLLELMISLVLGLVISGAIIQVLVSSSVTNKLNQAVAQVQESGRFISRRLTMELYEVGRYDTLSANIDDSVDILAESAYVETHPVAVVGDFATNAGLGSKNGADGASDDLVVAMLSTQDCTGNDHNYVGDEFHVVNHYFVQNNTLKCAGYDGRVLRGLKVQAVAPRTVVLLDNVEDFQVQFGVAEPVDTSNGQAVIYVTADKVDDHRALNEHVVSLRWALLLKSYQNEVKQTNAQTFALLNESAKTKDTSHYYQVFSKTLALRNMKNFVRTSR
;
A
#
# COMPACT_ATOMS: atom_id res chain seq x y z
N MET A 1 -43.11 -37.72 77.45
CA MET A 1 -42.12 -37.44 76.38
C MET A 1 -42.73 -37.91 75.07
N ILE A 2 -43.21 -36.98 74.24
CA ILE A 2 -43.85 -37.29 72.95
C ILE A 2 -42.74 -37.36 71.89
N ASN A 3 -42.69 -38.50 71.20
CA ASN A 3 -41.66 -38.91 70.26
C ASN A 3 -41.71 -38.04 68.99
N GLN A 4 -40.58 -37.42 68.62
CA GLN A 4 -40.44 -36.68 67.37
C GLN A 4 -40.42 -37.67 66.19
N GLY A 5 -41.51 -37.74 65.42
CA GLY A 5 -41.54 -38.44 64.15
C GLY A 5 -40.82 -37.64 63.08
N LEU A 6 -39.57 -38.02 62.77
CA LEU A 6 -38.89 -37.62 61.54
C LEU A 6 -39.67 -38.18 60.35
N LEU A 7 -40.38 -37.31 59.63
CA LEU A 7 -41.02 -37.65 58.36
C LEU A 7 -39.93 -37.97 57.34
N GLN A 8 -39.65 -39.25 57.16
CA GLN A 8 -38.78 -39.75 56.09
C GLN A 8 -39.52 -39.58 54.76
N ARG A 9 -39.15 -38.52 54.05
CA ARG A 9 -39.71 -38.18 52.74
C ARG A 9 -39.31 -39.29 51.75
N LYS A 10 -40.28 -40.10 51.31
CA LYS A 10 -40.06 -41.05 50.21
C LYS A 10 -39.69 -40.25 48.96
N VAL A 11 -38.56 -40.59 48.36
CA VAL A 11 -38.16 -40.10 47.04
C VAL A 11 -38.80 -41.06 46.04
N ASP A 12 -39.79 -40.58 45.29
CA ASP A 12 -40.33 -41.31 44.16
C ASP A 12 -39.27 -41.34 43.03
N GLY A 13 -39.10 -42.51 42.41
CA GLY A 13 -38.14 -42.69 41.31
C GLY A 13 -38.62 -42.03 40.01
N PHE A 14 -37.66 -41.65 39.15
CA PHE A 14 -37.96 -41.02 37.87
C PHE A 14 -38.69 -41.96 36.91
N SER A 15 -39.67 -41.43 36.18
CA SER A 15 -40.31 -42.16 35.09
C SER A 15 -39.40 -42.25 33.86
N LEU A 16 -39.53 -43.33 33.08
CA LEU A 16 -38.81 -43.48 31.80
C LEU A 16 -39.08 -42.29 30.85
N LEU A 17 -40.29 -41.72 30.92
CA LEU A 17 -40.70 -40.55 30.15
C LEU A 17 -39.93 -39.28 30.55
N GLU A 18 -39.76 -39.01 31.85
CA GLU A 18 -38.96 -37.87 32.31
C GLU A 18 -37.49 -37.99 31.90
N LEU A 19 -36.95 -39.22 31.89
CA LEU A 19 -35.59 -39.47 31.41
C LEU A 19 -35.47 -39.21 29.89
N MET A 20 -36.46 -39.60 29.09
CA MET A 20 -36.48 -39.30 27.66
C MET A 20 -36.62 -37.80 27.40
N ILE A 21 -37.51 -37.11 28.12
CA ILE A 21 -37.72 -35.66 27.98
C ILE A 21 -36.46 -34.89 28.37
N SER A 22 -35.84 -35.23 29.50
CA SER A 22 -34.60 -34.56 29.95
C SER A 22 -33.44 -34.75 28.96
N LEU A 23 -33.29 -35.94 28.37
CA LEU A 23 -32.26 -36.19 27.36
C LEU A 23 -32.51 -35.38 26.07
N VAL A 24 -33.76 -35.33 25.61
CA VAL A 24 -34.14 -34.53 24.43
C VAL A 24 -33.90 -33.03 24.69
N LEU A 25 -34.31 -32.52 25.85
CA LEU A 25 -34.08 -31.12 26.23
C LEU A 25 -32.59 -30.80 26.34
N GLY A 26 -31.80 -31.69 26.94
CA GLY A 26 -30.34 -31.57 27.01
C GLY A 26 -29.71 -31.46 25.62
N LEU A 27 -30.13 -32.33 24.69
CA LEU A 27 -29.62 -32.32 23.31
C LEU A 27 -29.99 -31.02 22.56
N VAL A 28 -31.23 -30.55 22.71
CA VAL A 28 -31.68 -29.29 22.09
C VAL A 28 -30.89 -28.09 22.62
N ILE A 29 -30.70 -28.01 23.94
CA ILE A 29 -29.96 -26.91 24.57
C ILE A 29 -28.48 -26.96 24.16
N SER A 30 -27.83 -28.13 24.21
CA SER A 30 -26.46 -28.29 23.77
C SER A 30 -26.28 -27.93 22.29
N GLY A 31 -27.20 -28.35 21.42
CA GLY A 31 -27.20 -27.99 20.01
C GLY A 31 -27.29 -26.47 19.78
N ALA A 32 -28.18 -25.80 20.51
CA ALA A 32 -28.31 -24.34 20.45
C ALA A 32 -27.03 -23.63 20.92
N ILE A 33 -26.42 -24.08 22.02
CA ILE A 33 -25.17 -23.51 22.53
C ILE A 33 -24.01 -23.69 21.54
N ILE A 34 -23.88 -24.88 20.95
CA ILE A 34 -22.85 -25.16 19.93
C ILE A 34 -23.04 -24.23 18.73
N GLN A 35 -24.27 -24.04 18.25
CA GLN A 35 -24.54 -23.14 17.12
C GLN A 35 -24.16 -21.70 17.43
N VAL A 36 -24.48 -21.21 18.64
CA VAL A 36 -24.11 -19.86 19.09
C VAL A 36 -22.59 -19.73 19.16
N LEU A 37 -21.89 -20.72 19.71
CA LEU A 37 -20.43 -20.71 19.81
C LEU A 37 -19.75 -20.70 18.44
N VAL A 38 -20.23 -21.52 17.50
CA VAL A 38 -19.72 -21.56 16.12
C VAL A 38 -19.95 -20.21 15.43
N SER A 39 -21.16 -19.67 15.52
CA SER A 39 -21.49 -18.36 14.94
C SER A 39 -20.63 -17.23 15.51
N SER A 40 -20.43 -17.22 16.83
CA SER A 40 -19.56 -16.25 17.50
C SER A 40 -18.10 -16.40 17.07
N SER A 41 -17.59 -17.63 16.96
CA SER A 41 -16.22 -17.89 16.50
C SER A 41 -15.99 -17.39 15.07
N VAL A 42 -16.92 -17.68 14.15
CA VAL A 42 -16.86 -17.20 12.76
C VAL A 42 -16.89 -15.67 12.71
N THR A 43 -17.79 -15.05 13.47
CA THR A 43 -17.90 -13.58 13.53
C THR A 43 -16.62 -12.94 14.08
N ASN A 44 -16.03 -13.52 15.13
CA ASN A 44 -14.79 -13.00 15.73
C ASN A 44 -13.62 -13.09 14.75
N LYS A 45 -13.49 -14.18 13.99
CA LYS A 45 -12.46 -14.33 12.95
C LYS A 45 -12.62 -13.31 11.83
N LEU A 46 -13.84 -13.08 11.37
CA LEU A 46 -14.12 -12.03 10.38
C LEU A 46 -13.75 -10.64 10.91
N ASN A 47 -14.15 -10.31 12.15
CA ASN A 47 -13.83 -9.02 12.75
C ASN A 47 -12.31 -8.80 12.88
N GLN A 48 -11.54 -9.84 13.24
CA GLN A 48 -10.08 -9.78 13.29
C GLN A 48 -9.47 -9.54 11.89
N ALA A 49 -9.95 -10.28 10.87
CA ALA A 49 -9.49 -10.12 9.49
C ALA A 49 -9.75 -8.70 8.94
N VAL A 50 -10.94 -8.15 9.21
CA VAL A 50 -11.28 -6.77 8.83
C VAL A 50 -10.40 -5.77 9.57
N ALA A 51 -10.26 -5.89 10.88
CA ALA A 51 -9.45 -4.98 11.69
C ALA A 51 -7.98 -4.95 11.21
N GLN A 52 -7.42 -6.11 10.91
CA GLN A 52 -6.05 -6.24 10.41
C GLN A 52 -5.83 -5.57 9.05
N VAL A 53 -6.73 -5.82 8.09
CA VAL A 53 -6.66 -5.21 6.76
C VAL A 53 -6.84 -3.69 6.85
N GLN A 54 -7.71 -3.22 7.74
CA GLN A 54 -7.91 -1.79 8.02
C GLN A 54 -6.69 -1.12 8.64
N GLU A 55 -6.05 -1.77 9.62
CA GLU A 55 -4.83 -1.26 10.25
C GLU A 55 -3.69 -1.18 9.23
N SER A 56 -3.49 -2.26 8.46
CA SER A 56 -2.51 -2.35 7.37
C SER A 56 -2.74 -1.26 6.31
N GLY A 57 -3.99 -1.09 5.88
CA GLY A 57 -4.42 -0.05 4.94
C GLY A 57 -4.16 1.35 5.47
N ARG A 58 -4.46 1.63 6.75
CA ARG A 58 -4.19 2.93 7.38
C ARG A 58 -2.69 3.21 7.46
N PHE A 59 -1.90 2.20 7.86
CA PHE A 59 -0.45 2.30 7.94
C PHE A 59 0.16 2.65 6.58
N ILE A 60 -0.12 1.85 5.55
CA ILE A 60 0.50 2.06 4.23
C ILE A 60 0.01 3.34 3.56
N SER A 61 -1.26 3.69 3.73
CA SER A 61 -1.81 4.95 3.24
C SER A 61 -1.05 6.14 3.81
N ARG A 62 -0.75 6.13 5.12
CA ARG A 62 0.03 7.19 5.78
C ARG A 62 1.47 7.19 5.29
N ARG A 63 2.12 6.02 5.25
CA ARG A 63 3.52 5.85 4.81
C ARG A 63 3.73 6.40 3.39
N LEU A 64 2.98 5.86 2.41
CA LEU A 64 3.07 6.29 1.01
C LEU A 64 2.69 7.76 0.85
N THR A 65 1.67 8.25 1.56
CA THR A 65 1.31 9.67 1.46
C THR A 65 2.46 10.58 1.88
N MET A 66 3.15 10.26 2.98
CA MET A 66 4.25 11.10 3.46
C MET A 66 5.42 11.10 2.48
N GLU A 67 5.79 9.94 1.92
CA GLU A 67 6.87 9.86 0.93
C GLU A 67 6.50 10.51 -0.40
N LEU A 68 5.29 10.26 -0.89
CA LEU A 68 4.88 10.75 -2.19
C LEU A 68 4.62 12.26 -2.21
N TYR A 69 4.47 12.93 -1.06
CA TYR A 69 4.41 14.38 -1.01
C TYR A 69 5.77 15.05 -1.25
N GLU A 70 6.87 14.35 -1.00
CA GLU A 70 8.23 14.86 -1.20
C GLU A 70 8.72 14.66 -2.65
N VAL A 71 7.96 13.95 -3.47
CA VAL A 71 8.30 13.68 -4.87
C VAL A 71 8.53 15.00 -5.62
N GLY A 72 9.64 15.05 -6.35
CA GLY A 72 10.07 16.22 -7.09
C GLY A 72 10.51 17.39 -6.23
N ARG A 73 10.68 17.22 -4.91
CA ARG A 73 11.28 18.26 -4.07
C ARG A 73 12.74 18.44 -4.47
N TYR A 74 13.15 19.68 -4.69
CA TYR A 74 14.55 20.06 -4.78
C TYR A 74 14.69 21.51 -4.32
N ASP A 75 15.34 21.76 -3.18
CA ASP A 75 15.45 23.10 -2.59
C ASP A 75 16.90 23.54 -2.50
N THR A 76 17.34 24.34 -3.46
CA THR A 76 18.72 24.85 -3.52
C THR A 76 19.01 26.01 -2.55
N LEU A 77 18.00 26.53 -1.85
CA LEU A 77 18.15 27.75 -1.03
C LEU A 77 18.27 27.44 0.45
N SER A 78 17.47 26.49 0.96
CA SER A 78 17.40 26.20 2.40
C SER A 78 17.99 24.85 2.79
N ALA A 79 18.12 23.92 1.85
CA ALA A 79 18.68 22.61 2.13
C ALA A 79 20.22 22.66 2.20
N ASN A 80 20.79 21.83 3.07
CA ASN A 80 22.20 21.51 3.03
C ASN A 80 22.41 20.36 2.04
N ILE A 81 22.75 20.70 0.80
CA ILE A 81 22.90 19.74 -0.31
C ILE A 81 24.37 19.39 -0.47
N ASP A 82 24.68 18.11 -0.66
CA ASP A 82 26.03 17.69 -1.06
C ASP A 82 26.36 18.26 -2.45
N ASP A 83 27.43 19.05 -2.54
CA ASP A 83 27.87 19.79 -3.72
C ASP A 83 28.93 19.05 -4.55
N SER A 84 29.07 17.73 -4.36
CA SER A 84 30.02 16.90 -5.13
C SER A 84 29.67 16.78 -6.62
N VAL A 85 28.46 17.23 -7.00
CA VAL A 85 27.97 17.32 -8.39
C VAL A 85 27.38 18.71 -8.64
N ASP A 86 27.14 19.06 -9.90
CA ASP A 86 26.44 20.30 -10.26
C ASP A 86 24.98 20.26 -9.77
N ILE A 87 24.73 20.98 -8.67
CA ILE A 87 23.42 21.05 -8.00
C ILE A 87 22.34 21.71 -8.86
N LEU A 88 22.70 22.57 -9.82
CA LEU A 88 21.74 23.23 -10.71
C LEU A 88 21.33 22.28 -11.85
N ALA A 89 22.29 21.54 -12.41
CA ALA A 89 21.99 20.49 -13.37
C ALA A 89 21.20 19.34 -12.73
N GLU A 90 21.45 19.05 -11.45
CA GLU A 90 20.68 18.06 -10.69
C GLU A 90 19.27 18.55 -10.37
N SER A 91 19.09 19.80 -9.94
CA SER A 91 17.75 20.36 -9.67
C SER A 91 16.86 20.29 -10.91
N ALA A 92 17.37 20.75 -12.05
CA ALA A 92 16.66 20.72 -13.32
C ALA A 92 16.27 19.28 -13.73
N TYR A 93 17.12 18.30 -13.44
CA TYR A 93 16.82 16.90 -13.70
C TYR A 93 15.69 16.38 -12.81
N VAL A 94 15.75 16.59 -11.49
CA VAL A 94 14.73 16.09 -10.54
C VAL A 94 13.36 16.72 -10.79
N GLU A 95 13.32 18.01 -11.13
CA GLU A 95 12.08 18.72 -11.45
C GLU A 95 11.44 18.27 -12.78
N THR A 96 12.26 17.86 -13.75
CA THR A 96 11.76 17.35 -15.03
C THR A 96 11.47 15.83 -14.99
N HIS A 97 12.07 15.11 -14.05
CA HIS A 97 11.97 13.66 -13.88
C HIS A 97 11.51 13.24 -12.45
N PRO A 98 10.43 13.83 -11.90
CA PRO A 98 9.98 13.50 -10.54
C PRO A 98 9.44 12.06 -10.43
N VAL A 99 8.91 11.54 -11.53
CA VAL A 99 8.56 10.13 -11.72
C VAL A 99 9.51 9.61 -12.79
N ALA A 100 10.40 8.71 -12.42
CA ALA A 100 11.33 8.14 -13.38
C ALA A 100 10.63 7.05 -14.21
N VAL A 101 10.96 6.97 -15.50
CA VAL A 101 10.51 5.94 -16.44
C VAL A 101 11.70 5.11 -16.92
N VAL A 102 11.41 3.98 -17.58
CA VAL A 102 12.44 3.08 -18.11
C VAL A 102 13.29 3.83 -19.12
N GLY A 103 14.62 3.80 -18.94
CA GLY A 103 15.58 4.52 -19.77
C GLY A 103 16.13 5.82 -19.18
N ASP A 104 15.52 6.36 -18.11
CA ASP A 104 15.99 7.61 -17.47
C ASP A 104 17.38 7.45 -16.81
N PHE A 105 17.73 6.24 -16.35
CA PHE A 105 18.97 5.98 -15.62
C PHE A 105 20.00 5.23 -16.46
N ALA A 106 21.12 5.88 -16.75
CA ALA A 106 22.18 5.34 -17.60
C ALA A 106 22.81 4.04 -17.09
N THR A 107 22.99 3.89 -15.77
CA THR A 107 23.63 2.69 -15.19
C THR A 107 22.64 1.54 -14.96
N ASN A 108 21.34 1.82 -15.04
CA ASN A 108 20.28 0.81 -14.94
C ASN A 108 19.07 1.21 -15.79
N ALA A 109 19.16 0.95 -17.09
CA ALA A 109 18.12 1.31 -18.06
C ALA A 109 16.76 0.62 -17.79
N GLY A 110 16.75 -0.49 -17.04
CA GLY A 110 15.52 -1.20 -16.68
C GLY A 110 14.79 -0.63 -15.46
N LEU A 111 15.40 0.28 -14.71
CA LEU A 111 14.78 0.93 -13.56
C LEU A 111 13.90 2.08 -14.02
N GLY A 112 12.62 2.01 -13.69
CA GLY A 112 11.64 3.04 -14.00
C GLY A 112 10.24 2.61 -13.60
N SER A 113 9.33 3.58 -13.55
CA SER A 113 7.91 3.29 -13.40
C SER A 113 7.42 2.57 -14.65
N LYS A 114 6.64 1.51 -14.47
CA LYS A 114 6.09 0.69 -15.57
C LYS A 114 4.71 0.18 -15.22
N ASN A 115 3.87 0.04 -16.24
CA ASN A 115 2.59 -0.65 -16.10
C ASN A 115 2.83 -2.17 -16.07
N GLY A 116 2.21 -2.87 -15.15
CA GLY A 116 2.23 -4.33 -15.14
C GLY A 116 1.50 -4.91 -16.35
N ALA A 117 2.07 -5.94 -16.98
CA ALA A 117 1.41 -6.63 -18.08
C ALA A 117 0.20 -7.44 -17.57
N ASP A 118 -0.88 -7.49 -18.35
CA ASP A 118 -2.11 -8.24 -18.04
C ASP A 118 -2.69 -7.92 -16.65
N GLY A 119 -2.57 -6.65 -16.24
CA GLY A 119 -2.99 -6.14 -14.95
C GLY A 119 -2.14 -6.60 -13.78
N ALA A 120 -0.94 -7.13 -14.00
CA ALA A 120 0.02 -7.36 -12.91
C ALA A 120 0.32 -6.06 -12.15
N SER A 121 0.89 -6.17 -10.94
CA SER A 121 1.26 -5.00 -10.15
C SER A 121 2.23 -4.10 -10.92
N ASP A 122 2.00 -2.80 -10.81
CA ASP A 122 2.86 -1.75 -11.35
C ASP A 122 4.12 -1.56 -10.51
N ASP A 123 5.11 -0.92 -11.12
CA ASP A 123 6.27 -0.39 -10.42
C ASP A 123 6.20 1.14 -10.43
N LEU A 124 6.51 1.73 -9.28
CA LEU A 124 6.58 3.18 -9.12
C LEU A 124 7.99 3.58 -8.75
N VAL A 125 8.63 4.40 -9.57
CA VAL A 125 9.95 4.98 -9.29
C VAL A 125 9.83 6.49 -9.24
N VAL A 126 10.22 7.07 -8.11
CA VAL A 126 10.12 8.51 -7.86
C VAL A 126 11.45 9.08 -7.41
N ALA A 127 11.69 10.33 -7.80
CA ALA A 127 12.90 11.07 -7.48
C ALA A 127 12.59 12.29 -6.61
N MET A 128 13.48 12.57 -5.66
CA MET A 128 13.40 13.73 -4.78
C MET A 128 14.76 14.03 -4.15
N LEU A 129 14.93 15.23 -3.62
CA LEU A 129 16.01 15.59 -2.73
C LEU A 129 15.66 15.16 -1.31
N SER A 130 16.56 14.47 -0.62
CA SER A 130 16.35 14.00 0.76
C SER A 130 17.69 13.61 1.40
N THR A 131 17.75 13.57 2.73
CA THR A 131 18.91 13.05 3.48
C THR A 131 18.96 11.52 3.53
N GLN A 132 17.84 10.85 3.25
CA GLN A 132 17.72 9.40 3.31
C GLN A 132 16.75 8.88 2.24
N ASP A 133 17.02 7.65 1.79
CA ASP A 133 16.09 6.89 0.96
C ASP A 133 14.95 6.24 1.76
N CYS A 134 14.01 5.59 1.07
CA CYS A 134 12.85 4.95 1.72
C CYS A 134 13.22 3.80 2.69
N THR A 135 14.47 3.35 2.68
CA THR A 135 15.02 2.34 3.59
C THR A 135 15.75 2.94 4.79
N GLY A 136 15.89 4.27 4.83
CA GLY A 136 16.64 5.02 5.83
C GLY A 136 18.15 5.08 5.58
N ASN A 137 18.61 4.71 4.37
CA ASN A 137 20.02 4.76 4.02
C ASN A 137 20.39 6.16 3.51
N ASP A 138 21.52 6.68 3.99
CA ASP A 138 22.06 8.00 3.64
C ASP A 138 23.11 7.94 2.53
N HIS A 139 23.44 6.74 2.02
CA HIS A 139 24.43 6.51 0.96
C HIS A 139 25.79 7.20 1.19
N ASN A 140 26.19 7.36 2.46
CA ASN A 140 27.43 8.03 2.86
C ASN A 140 27.47 9.54 2.56
N TYR A 141 26.31 10.21 2.53
CA TYR A 141 26.20 11.69 2.47
C TYR A 141 26.17 12.34 3.86
N VAL A 142 26.12 11.55 4.95
CA VAL A 142 26.36 12.00 6.35
C VAL A 142 25.58 13.26 6.76
N GLY A 143 24.29 13.28 6.44
CA GLY A 143 23.37 14.36 6.83
C GLY A 143 23.15 15.44 5.79
N ASP A 144 23.92 15.45 4.71
CA ASP A 144 23.63 16.27 3.54
C ASP A 144 22.50 15.64 2.72
N GLU A 145 21.68 16.48 2.09
CA GLU A 145 20.67 16.05 1.14
C GLU A 145 21.30 15.70 -0.20
N PHE A 146 20.79 14.63 -0.82
CA PHE A 146 21.23 14.17 -2.13
C PHE A 146 20.02 13.73 -2.95
N HIS A 147 20.23 13.54 -4.25
CA HIS A 147 19.20 13.01 -5.14
C HIS A 147 18.91 11.54 -4.79
N VAL A 148 17.76 11.34 -4.15
CA VAL A 148 17.22 10.04 -3.76
C VAL A 148 16.26 9.54 -4.83
N VAL A 149 16.41 8.28 -5.20
CA VAL A 149 15.45 7.56 -6.05
C VAL A 149 14.86 6.40 -5.27
N ASN A 150 13.54 6.40 -5.13
CA ASN A 150 12.80 5.35 -4.43
C ASN A 150 11.95 4.54 -5.41
N HIS A 151 12.04 3.22 -5.31
CA HIS A 151 11.32 2.27 -6.14
C HIS A 151 10.39 1.42 -5.30
N TYR A 152 9.09 1.54 -5.54
CA TYR A 152 8.04 0.76 -4.89
C TYR A 152 7.50 -0.28 -5.86
N PHE A 153 7.48 -1.54 -5.43
CA PHE A 153 7.03 -2.67 -6.24
C PHE A 153 6.50 -3.81 -5.38
N VAL A 154 5.63 -4.63 -5.95
CA VAL A 154 5.12 -5.82 -5.26
C VAL A 154 5.87 -7.06 -5.75
N GLN A 155 6.37 -7.85 -4.80
CA GLN A 155 6.99 -9.13 -5.08
C GLN A 155 6.59 -10.14 -4.00
N ASN A 156 6.18 -11.34 -4.39
CA ASN A 156 5.77 -12.41 -3.47
C ASN A 156 4.70 -11.94 -2.46
N ASN A 157 3.67 -11.23 -2.93
CA ASN A 157 2.62 -10.64 -2.11
C ASN A 157 3.09 -9.65 -1.04
N THR A 158 4.28 -9.07 -1.19
CA THR A 158 4.80 -8.04 -0.30
C THR A 158 5.09 -6.78 -1.09
N LEU A 159 4.63 -5.63 -0.61
CA LEU A 159 5.03 -4.33 -1.12
C LEU A 159 6.40 -4.00 -0.54
N LYS A 160 7.36 -3.79 -1.43
CA LYS A 160 8.74 -3.48 -1.09
C LYS A 160 9.08 -2.06 -1.50
N CYS A 161 10.07 -1.50 -0.83
CA CYS A 161 10.76 -0.31 -1.30
C CYS A 161 12.26 -0.57 -1.44
N ALA A 162 12.81 -0.20 -2.58
CA ALA A 162 14.24 -0.13 -2.82
C ALA A 162 14.68 1.33 -2.95
N GLY A 163 15.73 1.69 -2.23
CA GLY A 163 16.29 3.03 -2.23
C GLY A 163 17.65 3.07 -2.93
N TYR A 164 17.86 4.10 -3.75
CA TYR A 164 19.03 4.27 -4.58
C TYR A 164 19.57 5.70 -4.48
N ASP A 165 20.89 5.83 -4.66
CA ASP A 165 21.52 7.10 -4.99
C ASP A 165 21.28 7.42 -6.48
N GLY A 166 20.49 8.47 -6.74
CA GLY A 166 20.17 8.94 -8.08
C GLY A 166 21.39 9.44 -8.86
N ARG A 167 22.45 9.89 -8.20
CA ARG A 167 23.71 10.33 -8.85
C ARG A 167 24.48 9.13 -9.40
N VAL A 168 24.45 8.00 -8.70
CA VAL A 168 25.02 6.72 -9.16
C VAL A 168 24.20 6.18 -10.34
N LEU A 169 22.87 6.23 -10.24
CA LEU A 169 21.98 5.81 -11.34
C LEU A 169 22.20 6.60 -12.63
N ARG A 170 22.52 7.90 -12.50
CA ARG A 170 22.87 8.80 -13.61
C ARG A 170 24.32 8.69 -14.07
N GLY A 171 25.15 7.87 -13.43
CA GLY A 171 26.58 7.71 -13.77
C GLY A 171 27.47 8.91 -13.38
N LEU A 172 26.98 9.78 -12.50
CA LEU A 172 27.70 10.97 -12.02
C LEU A 172 28.63 10.67 -10.84
N LYS A 173 28.36 9.57 -10.11
CA LYS A 173 29.15 9.13 -8.96
C LYS A 173 29.36 7.62 -8.98
N VAL A 174 30.46 7.17 -8.39
CA VAL A 174 30.70 5.75 -8.14
C VAL A 174 29.90 5.30 -6.93
N GLN A 175 29.32 4.11 -7.00
CA GLN A 175 28.51 3.55 -5.92
C GLN A 175 29.36 3.32 -4.65
N ALA A 176 29.14 4.16 -3.63
CA ALA A 176 29.80 4.03 -2.33
C ALA A 176 29.09 3.01 -1.43
N VAL A 177 27.75 3.06 -1.41
CA VAL A 177 26.89 2.16 -0.62
C VAL A 177 25.94 1.44 -1.57
N ALA A 178 25.73 0.14 -1.33
CA ALA A 178 24.82 -0.64 -2.16
C ALA A 178 23.35 -0.27 -1.87
N PRO A 179 22.49 -0.21 -2.91
CA PRO A 179 21.05 -0.09 -2.74
C PRO A 179 20.50 -1.16 -1.80
N ARG A 180 19.55 -0.78 -0.95
CA ARG A 180 18.87 -1.69 -0.04
C ARG A 180 17.41 -1.81 -0.41
N THR A 181 16.84 -2.99 -0.15
CA THR A 181 15.40 -3.23 -0.29
C THR A 181 14.82 -3.65 1.06
N VAL A 182 13.68 -3.06 1.44
CA VAL A 182 12.93 -3.40 2.64
C VAL A 182 11.49 -3.75 2.28
N VAL A 183 10.87 -4.61 3.09
CA VAL A 183 9.43 -4.88 3.00
C VAL A 183 8.69 -3.79 3.76
N LEU A 184 7.72 -3.14 3.11
CA LEU A 184 6.86 -2.13 3.73
C LEU A 184 5.58 -2.76 4.28
N LEU A 185 5.00 -3.70 3.53
CA LEU A 185 3.73 -4.32 3.89
C LEU A 185 3.61 -5.73 3.29
N ASP A 186 3.11 -6.69 4.06
CA ASP A 186 2.78 -8.02 3.54
C ASP A 186 1.31 -8.11 3.09
N ASN A 187 0.98 -9.21 2.42
CA ASN A 187 -0.35 -9.51 1.90
C ASN A 187 -0.92 -8.43 0.97
N VAL A 188 -0.04 -7.88 0.15
CA VAL A 188 -0.40 -7.01 -0.96
C VAL A 188 -0.59 -7.88 -2.18
N GLU A 189 -1.83 -7.96 -2.64
CA GLU A 189 -2.21 -8.79 -3.78
C GLU A 189 -2.01 -8.05 -5.11
N ASP A 190 -2.18 -6.74 -5.11
CA ASP A 190 -2.09 -5.91 -6.30
C ASP A 190 -1.72 -4.47 -5.93
N PHE A 191 -0.91 -3.82 -6.77
CA PHE A 191 -0.51 -2.43 -6.64
C PHE A 191 -0.59 -1.76 -8.00
N GLN A 192 -1.37 -0.69 -8.11
CA GLN A 192 -1.62 0.01 -9.37
C GLN A 192 -1.40 1.51 -9.18
N VAL A 193 -0.84 2.19 -10.18
CA VAL A 193 -0.57 3.63 -10.15
C VAL A 193 -0.97 4.33 -11.44
N GLN A 194 -1.44 5.57 -11.30
CA GLN A 194 -1.71 6.47 -12.42
C GLN A 194 -1.15 7.86 -12.15
N PHE A 195 -0.72 8.52 -13.21
CA PHE A 195 -0.09 9.82 -13.16
C PHE A 195 -1.03 10.86 -13.76
N GLY A 196 -1.35 11.88 -12.97
CA GLY A 196 -2.12 13.02 -13.40
C GLY A 196 -1.20 14.04 -14.06
N VAL A 197 -1.35 14.20 -15.37
CA VAL A 197 -0.54 15.09 -16.20
C VAL A 197 -1.26 16.42 -16.38
N ALA A 198 -0.53 17.52 -16.25
CA ALA A 198 -1.04 18.86 -16.52
C ALA A 198 -0.82 19.25 -17.98
N GLU A 199 -1.52 20.29 -18.43
CA GLU A 199 -1.19 20.96 -19.70
C GLU A 199 0.28 21.42 -19.74
N PRO A 200 0.80 21.75 -20.93
CA PRO A 200 2.17 22.24 -21.09
C PRO A 200 2.47 23.42 -20.15
N VAL A 201 3.72 23.51 -19.67
CA VAL A 201 4.12 24.43 -18.59
C VAL A 201 3.70 25.89 -18.81
N ASP A 202 3.78 26.38 -20.04
CA ASP A 202 3.41 27.74 -20.44
C ASP A 202 1.92 28.05 -20.25
N THR A 203 1.06 27.05 -20.46
CA THR A 203 -0.40 27.19 -20.43
C THR A 203 -1.03 26.63 -19.15
N SER A 204 -0.27 25.89 -18.35
CA SER A 204 -0.77 25.16 -17.20
C SER A 204 -1.09 26.01 -15.97
N ASN A 205 -2.14 25.61 -15.25
CA ASN A 205 -2.46 26.11 -13.90
C ASN A 205 -2.02 25.13 -12.80
N GLY A 206 -1.19 24.13 -13.13
CA GLY A 206 -0.74 23.09 -12.20
C GLY A 206 -1.86 22.13 -11.77
N GLN A 207 -2.88 21.95 -12.61
CA GLN A 207 -3.97 20.98 -12.39
C GLN A 207 -3.81 19.81 -13.35
N ALA A 208 -4.04 18.59 -12.85
CA ALA A 208 -4.06 17.41 -13.71
C ALA A 208 -5.31 17.44 -14.60
N VAL A 209 -5.10 17.36 -15.91
CA VAL A 209 -6.19 17.34 -16.91
C VAL A 209 -6.55 15.89 -17.26
N ILE A 210 -5.56 15.02 -17.35
CA ILE A 210 -5.73 13.59 -17.67
C ILE A 210 -4.93 12.71 -16.70
N TYR A 211 -5.36 11.46 -16.55
CA TYR A 211 -4.63 10.43 -15.83
C TYR A 211 -4.16 9.35 -16.79
N VAL A 212 -2.88 9.04 -16.75
CA VAL A 212 -2.22 8.09 -17.66
C VAL A 212 -1.44 7.05 -16.88
N THR A 213 -1.16 5.91 -17.51
CA THR A 213 -0.27 4.86 -17.00
C THR A 213 1.19 5.27 -17.18
N ALA A 214 2.11 4.55 -16.52
CA ALA A 214 3.53 4.85 -16.56
C ALA A 214 4.10 4.93 -17.99
N ASP A 215 3.62 4.05 -18.88
CA ASP A 215 4.16 3.91 -20.25
C ASP A 215 3.95 5.17 -21.12
N LYS A 216 3.02 6.05 -20.73
CA LYS A 216 2.72 7.29 -21.46
C LYS A 216 3.40 8.52 -20.85
N VAL A 217 4.05 8.37 -19.69
CA VAL A 217 4.65 9.51 -18.98
C VAL A 217 5.76 10.17 -19.82
N ASP A 218 6.54 9.36 -20.55
CA ASP A 218 7.62 9.87 -21.41
C ASP A 218 7.07 10.66 -22.61
N ASP A 219 6.01 10.15 -23.25
CA ASP A 219 5.33 10.83 -24.36
C ASP A 219 4.85 12.23 -23.94
N HIS A 220 4.27 12.35 -22.75
CA HIS A 220 3.82 13.62 -22.20
C HIS A 220 4.99 14.53 -21.81
N ARG A 221 6.07 13.97 -21.26
CA ARG A 221 7.29 14.73 -20.95
C ARG A 221 7.91 15.34 -22.22
N ALA A 222 7.89 14.63 -23.34
CA ALA A 222 8.37 15.13 -24.62
C ALA A 222 7.54 16.33 -25.15
N LEU A 223 6.30 16.48 -24.68
CA LEU A 223 5.41 17.62 -24.99
C LEU A 223 5.52 18.77 -23.95
N ASN A 224 6.50 18.72 -23.04
CA ASN A 224 6.61 19.62 -21.87
C ASN A 224 5.39 19.58 -20.96
N GLU A 225 4.70 18.44 -20.88
CA GLU A 225 3.60 18.20 -19.95
C GLU A 225 4.12 17.44 -18.73
N HIS A 226 3.94 18.01 -17.54
CA HIS A 226 4.50 17.45 -16.30
C HIS A 226 3.46 16.72 -15.46
N VAL A 227 3.93 15.70 -14.74
CA VAL A 227 3.13 14.98 -13.74
C VAL A 227 2.96 15.86 -12.50
N VAL A 228 1.71 16.21 -12.18
CA VAL A 228 1.36 17.07 -11.01
C VAL A 228 0.51 16.36 -9.97
N SER A 229 0.02 15.16 -10.27
CA SER A 229 -0.82 14.36 -9.39
C SER A 229 -0.49 12.88 -9.56
N LEU A 230 -0.73 12.08 -8.53
CA LEU A 230 -0.53 10.64 -8.54
C LEU A 230 -1.71 9.96 -7.85
N ARG A 231 -2.25 8.93 -8.49
CA ARG A 231 -3.22 8.01 -7.92
C ARG A 231 -2.53 6.68 -7.67
N TRP A 232 -2.73 6.11 -6.51
CA TRP A 232 -2.32 4.74 -6.24
C TRP A 232 -3.51 3.94 -5.69
N ALA A 233 -3.51 2.65 -5.97
CA ALA A 233 -4.44 1.67 -5.43
C ALA A 233 -3.69 0.41 -5.00
N LEU A 234 -4.08 -0.14 -3.86
CA LEU A 234 -3.54 -1.36 -3.28
C LEU A 234 -4.71 -2.30 -2.96
N LEU A 235 -4.58 -3.57 -3.34
CA LEU A 235 -5.48 -4.63 -2.90
C LEU A 235 -4.82 -5.39 -1.75
N LEU A 236 -5.38 -5.25 -0.55
CA LEU A 236 -4.89 -5.93 0.64
C LEU A 236 -5.73 -7.18 0.93
N LYS A 237 -5.07 -8.17 1.50
CA LYS A 237 -5.63 -9.46 1.91
C LYS A 237 -5.42 -9.68 3.41
N SER A 238 -6.40 -10.24 4.10
CA SER A 238 -6.26 -10.59 5.52
C SER A 238 -5.24 -11.72 5.73
N TYR A 239 -4.57 -11.74 6.88
CA TYR A 239 -3.68 -12.85 7.22
C TYR A 239 -4.57 -14.02 7.68
N GLN A 240 -4.28 -15.24 7.21
CA GLN A 240 -4.98 -16.51 7.49
C GLN A 240 -6.28 -16.79 6.68
N ASN A 241 -6.53 -18.09 6.42
CA ASN A 241 -7.73 -18.66 5.76
C ASN A 241 -8.95 -18.74 6.71
N GLU A 242 -9.18 -17.72 7.54
CA GLU A 242 -10.13 -17.79 8.67
C GLU A 242 -11.51 -17.23 8.33
N VAL A 243 -11.67 -16.66 7.14
CA VAL A 243 -12.94 -16.14 6.63
C VAL A 243 -13.50 -17.15 5.63
N LYS A 244 -14.81 -17.37 5.65
CA LYS A 244 -15.50 -18.10 4.59
C LYS A 244 -16.59 -17.21 4.02
N GLN A 245 -16.27 -16.53 2.93
CA GLN A 245 -17.27 -15.79 2.17
C GLN A 245 -18.12 -16.76 1.34
N THR A 246 -19.41 -16.48 1.21
CA THR A 246 -20.32 -17.33 0.42
C THR A 246 -20.06 -17.21 -1.07
N ASN A 247 -19.59 -16.05 -1.54
CA ASN A 247 -19.33 -15.76 -2.95
C ASN A 247 -17.94 -15.15 -3.12
N ALA A 248 -17.29 -15.50 -4.23
CA ALA A 248 -16.05 -14.87 -4.65
C ALA A 248 -16.30 -13.40 -5.00
N GLN A 249 -15.52 -12.49 -4.43
CA GLN A 249 -15.62 -11.06 -4.70
C GLN A 249 -14.72 -10.64 -5.85
N THR A 250 -15.19 -9.69 -6.66
CA THR A 250 -14.46 -9.09 -7.77
C THR A 250 -14.02 -7.68 -7.40
N PHE A 251 -12.75 -7.36 -7.67
CA PHE A 251 -12.18 -6.04 -7.40
C PHE A 251 -11.50 -5.49 -8.64
N ALA A 252 -11.81 -4.25 -8.99
CA ALA A 252 -11.11 -3.50 -10.03
C ALA A 252 -10.26 -2.41 -9.38
N LEU A 253 -9.04 -2.22 -9.88
CA LEU A 253 -8.10 -1.22 -9.40
C LEU A 253 -7.80 -0.25 -10.54
N LEU A 254 -8.16 1.02 -10.37
CA LEU A 254 -7.92 2.09 -11.35
C LEU A 254 -8.43 1.72 -12.76
N ASN A 255 -7.53 1.61 -13.75
CA ASN A 255 -7.82 1.26 -15.15
C ASN A 255 -7.82 -0.25 -15.42
N GLU A 256 -7.48 -1.08 -14.44
CA GLU A 256 -7.33 -2.50 -14.64
C GLU A 256 -8.66 -3.26 -14.57
N SER A 257 -8.71 -4.36 -15.32
CA SER A 257 -9.87 -5.26 -15.34
C SER A 257 -10.13 -5.88 -13.96
N ALA A 258 -11.40 -6.14 -13.66
CA ALA A 258 -11.78 -6.70 -12.36
C ALA A 258 -11.23 -8.12 -12.19
N LYS A 259 -10.55 -8.38 -11.06
CA LYS A 259 -10.03 -9.70 -10.68
C LYS A 259 -10.93 -10.36 -9.64
N THR A 260 -11.33 -11.59 -9.89
CA THR A 260 -12.05 -12.44 -8.92
C THR A 260 -11.09 -13.01 -7.89
N LYS A 261 -11.39 -12.89 -6.60
CA LYS A 261 -10.57 -13.39 -5.50
C LYS A 261 -11.18 -14.60 -4.80
N ASP A 262 -10.35 -15.29 -4.01
CA ASP A 262 -10.79 -16.44 -3.23
C ASP A 262 -11.85 -16.05 -2.18
N THR A 263 -12.53 -17.05 -1.63
CA THR A 263 -13.52 -16.88 -0.57
C THR A 263 -12.95 -17.10 0.83
N SER A 264 -11.67 -17.48 0.95
CA SER A 264 -11.05 -17.84 2.23
C SER A 264 -10.46 -16.65 2.98
N HIS A 265 -10.43 -15.47 2.34
CA HIS A 265 -9.86 -14.26 2.92
C HIS A 265 -10.79 -13.08 2.79
N TYR A 266 -10.54 -12.09 3.64
CA TYR A 266 -11.10 -10.76 3.47
C TYR A 266 -10.16 -9.93 2.59
N TYR A 267 -10.73 -9.26 1.60
CA TYR A 267 -10.02 -8.40 0.67
C TYR A 267 -10.58 -6.99 0.73
N GLN A 268 -9.69 -6.00 0.59
CA GLN A 268 -10.11 -4.61 0.50
C GLN A 268 -9.16 -3.77 -0.35
N VAL A 269 -9.76 -2.94 -1.20
CA VAL A 269 -9.03 -1.94 -1.98
C VAL A 269 -8.84 -0.67 -1.16
N PHE A 270 -7.60 -0.21 -1.09
CA PHE A 270 -7.23 1.11 -0.58
C PHE A 270 -6.70 1.93 -1.73
N SER A 271 -7.27 3.11 -1.96
CA SER A 271 -6.84 3.99 -3.03
C SER A 271 -6.78 5.42 -2.57
N LYS A 272 -5.84 6.20 -3.11
CA LYS A 272 -5.72 7.63 -2.81
C LYS A 272 -5.24 8.40 -4.02
N THR A 273 -5.76 9.61 -4.17
CA THR A 273 -5.24 10.62 -5.11
C THR A 273 -4.44 11.66 -4.33
N LEU A 274 -3.24 11.97 -4.77
CA LEU A 274 -2.33 12.95 -4.15
C LEU A 274 -1.90 13.97 -5.20
N ALA A 275 -1.96 15.25 -4.83
CA ALA A 275 -1.29 16.28 -5.61
C ALA A 275 0.21 16.29 -5.24
N LEU A 276 1.08 16.21 -6.25
CA LEU A 276 2.52 16.37 -6.09
C LEU A 276 2.79 17.87 -5.96
N ARG A 277 2.89 18.35 -4.72
CA ARG A 277 2.90 19.80 -4.43
C ARG A 277 4.11 20.50 -5.02
N ASN A 278 5.27 19.85 -4.98
CA ASN A 278 6.50 20.37 -5.57
C ASN A 278 6.31 20.57 -7.07
N MET A 279 5.74 19.59 -7.77
CA MET A 279 5.50 19.71 -9.21
C MET A 279 4.41 20.68 -9.58
N LYS A 280 3.34 20.75 -8.78
CA LYS A 280 2.31 21.76 -8.98
C LYS A 280 2.88 23.18 -8.83
N ASN A 281 3.81 23.39 -7.91
CA ASN A 281 4.45 24.70 -7.74
C ASN A 281 5.41 24.98 -8.89
N PHE A 282 6.28 24.03 -9.24
CA PHE A 282 7.21 24.14 -10.37
C PHE A 282 6.49 24.56 -11.66
N VAL A 283 5.43 23.84 -12.04
CA VAL A 283 4.67 24.14 -13.27
C VAL A 283 4.03 25.54 -13.21
N ARG A 284 3.66 26.05 -12.03
CA ARG A 284 3.06 27.39 -11.88
C ARG A 284 4.10 28.51 -11.89
N THR A 285 5.33 28.24 -11.45
CA THR A 285 6.41 29.24 -11.39
C THR A 285 7.21 29.33 -12.68
N SER A 286 7.17 28.29 -13.50
CA SER A 286 7.88 28.21 -14.79
C SER A 286 7.11 28.86 -15.97
N ARG A 287 6.04 29.62 -15.66
CA ARG A 287 5.21 30.35 -16.63
C ARG A 287 5.81 31.70 -17.03
#